data_AF-A0A439D4U4-F1
#
_entry.id   AF-A0A439D4U4-F1
#
_cell.length_a   1.000
_cell.length_b   1.000
_cell.length_c   1.000
_cell.angle_alpha   90.00
_cell.angle_beta   90.00
_cell.angle_gamma   90.00
#
_symmetry.space_group_name_H-M   'P 1'
#
loop_
_entity.id
_entity.type
_entity.pdbx_description
1 polymer ?
#
loop_
_entity_poly.entity_id
_entity_poly.type
_entity_poly.pdbx_seq_one_letter_code
_entity_poly.pdbx_strand_id
1 'polypeptide(L)'
;MTAVITSKGPHYPGLRLSWNPFPWLSTLSFHIYTIYLVCSNNIWDIIIPGLLFGATNSHIAPFYAMGPALSVYQILAATPFMLLWSCCNIFLFCLHNQKHPDTIAEDKLNKPWRPMATGRLTAAQATRILYLMHPLCFLVALSIGGFTPYVVLTLFHLWYNELGGASNGILKNIQNAVGFCCFYAGPLEVATQHSIINSNRQAKVWLAILAAIFATTSHAQDFRDMEGDRAAGRRTIPLVFGDTLSRWDGSKRHGA
;
A
#
# COMPACT_ATOMS: atom_id res chain seq x y z
N MET A 1 35.58 -5.97 72.49
CA MET A 1 36.21 -4.94 71.64
C MET A 1 36.79 -5.61 70.41
N THR A 2 36.08 -5.56 69.28
CA THR A 2 36.62 -5.88 67.95
C THR A 2 35.85 -5.02 66.97
N ALA A 3 36.56 -4.12 66.29
CA ALA A 3 36.00 -3.20 65.31
C ALA A 3 35.80 -3.92 63.98
N VAL A 4 34.67 -3.67 63.31
CA VAL A 4 34.51 -3.89 61.87
C VAL A 4 34.07 -2.56 61.25
N ILE A 5 34.90 -2.07 60.35
CA ILE A 5 34.79 -0.81 59.62
C ILE A 5 33.73 -0.98 58.53
N THR A 6 32.66 -0.17 58.57
CA THR A 6 31.74 0.00 57.43
C THR A 6 32.05 1.31 56.73
N SER A 7 32.77 1.27 55.61
CA SER A 7 32.88 2.41 54.70
C SER A 7 31.72 2.37 53.68
N LYS A 8 30.68 3.16 53.92
CA LYS A 8 29.69 3.49 52.87
C LYS A 8 30.21 4.71 52.10
N GLY A 9 30.84 4.47 50.96
CA GLY A 9 31.11 5.53 49.97
C GLY A 9 29.81 5.93 49.25
N PRO A 10 29.67 7.20 48.80
CA PRO A 10 28.49 7.65 48.08
C PRO A 10 28.43 7.04 46.66
N HIS A 11 27.31 6.40 46.33
CA HIS A 11 26.97 6.02 44.96
C HIS A 11 26.63 7.28 44.16
N TYR A 12 27.50 7.65 43.21
CA TYR A 12 27.14 8.61 42.17
C TYR A 12 26.50 7.85 41.00
N PRO A 13 25.27 8.18 40.58
CA PRO A 13 24.70 7.63 39.36
C PRO A 13 25.47 8.21 38.18
N GLY A 14 26.28 7.38 37.52
CA GLY A 14 26.99 7.76 36.30
C GLY A 14 26.00 8.19 35.22
N LEU A 15 26.05 9.47 34.85
CA LEU A 15 25.41 9.98 33.65
C LEU A 15 26.10 9.31 32.44
N ARG A 16 25.51 8.23 31.92
CA ARG A 16 25.91 7.70 30.61
C ARG A 16 25.39 8.66 29.55
N LEU A 17 26.16 9.70 29.25
CA LEU A 17 26.03 10.45 28.00
C LEU A 17 26.43 9.50 26.87
N SER A 18 25.45 8.82 26.26
CA SER A 18 25.67 8.14 24.98
C SER A 18 25.87 9.23 23.92
N TRP A 19 27.11 9.64 23.72
CA TRP A 19 27.49 10.51 22.61
C TRP A 19 27.24 9.75 21.31
N ASN A 20 26.20 10.14 20.57
CA ASN A 20 25.98 9.70 19.20
C ASN A 20 26.48 10.81 18.27
N PRO A 21 27.64 10.65 17.60
CA PRO A 21 28.20 11.67 16.72
C PRO A 21 27.33 11.94 15.48
N PHE A 22 26.35 11.07 15.18
CA PHE A 22 25.49 11.18 14.00
C PHE A 22 24.01 10.93 14.35
N PRO A 23 23.34 11.80 15.14
CA PRO A 23 21.94 11.61 15.56
C PRO A 23 20.94 11.69 14.39
N TRP A 24 21.36 12.26 13.27
CA TRP A 24 20.59 12.31 12.04
C TRP A 24 20.49 10.94 11.34
N LEU A 25 21.49 10.05 11.49
CA LEU A 25 21.43 8.68 10.95
C LEU A 25 20.33 7.86 11.63
N SER A 26 20.23 7.96 12.96
CA SER A 26 19.15 7.30 13.71
C SER A 26 17.77 7.85 13.33
N THR A 27 17.67 9.15 13.08
CA THR A 27 16.42 9.81 12.66
C THR A 27 16.03 9.38 11.24
N LEU A 28 16.99 9.39 10.30
CA LEU A 28 16.77 8.97 8.92
C LEU A 28 16.37 7.49 8.85
N SER A 29 17.12 6.62 9.55
CA SER A 29 16.80 5.19 9.67
C SER A 29 15.40 4.97 10.23
N PHE A 30 15.02 5.74 11.25
CA PHE A 30 13.65 5.72 11.78
C PHE A 30 12.62 6.05 10.70
N HIS A 31 12.78 7.14 9.95
CA HIS A 31 11.81 7.52 8.93
C HIS A 31 11.74 6.53 7.76
N ILE A 32 12.88 6.04 7.28
CA ILE A 32 12.93 5.01 6.22
C ILE A 32 12.21 3.74 6.68
N TYR A 33 12.48 3.27 7.90
CA TYR A 33 11.82 2.10 8.44
C TYR A 33 10.31 2.33 8.65
N THR A 34 9.89 3.54 9.03
CA THR A 34 8.45 3.90 9.08
C THR A 34 7.80 3.78 7.71
N ILE A 35 8.41 4.33 6.67
CA ILE A 35 7.90 4.26 5.29
C ILE A 35 7.80 2.80 4.83
N TYR A 36 8.83 2.01 5.10
CA TYR A 36 8.81 0.58 4.83
C TYR A 36 7.64 -0.11 5.53
N LEU A 37 7.44 0.12 6.83
CA LEU A 37 6.35 -0.48 7.59
C LEU A 37 4.95 -0.03 7.12
N VAL A 38 4.81 1.21 6.61
CA VAL A 38 3.54 1.67 6.00
C VAL A 38 3.20 0.86 4.74
N CYS A 39 4.20 0.50 3.93
CA CYS A 39 4.00 -0.07 2.60
C CYS A 39 4.28 -1.58 2.48
N SER A 40 4.93 -2.21 3.46
CA SER A 40 5.57 -3.54 3.32
C SER A 40 4.61 -4.63 2.81
N ASN A 41 3.36 -4.61 3.28
CA ASN A 41 2.34 -5.58 2.89
C ASN A 41 1.92 -5.46 1.41
N ASN A 42 2.25 -4.36 0.73
CA ASN A 42 1.82 -4.07 -0.63
C ASN A 42 2.96 -4.14 -1.66
N ILE A 43 4.21 -4.37 -1.21
CA ILE A 43 5.35 -4.47 -2.12
C ILE A 43 5.16 -5.65 -3.07
N TRP A 44 4.91 -6.83 -2.52
CA TRP A 44 4.75 -8.06 -3.31
C TRP A 44 3.39 -8.17 -3.98
N ASP A 45 2.34 -7.63 -3.35
CA ASP A 45 0.97 -7.75 -3.86
C ASP A 45 0.68 -6.73 -4.98
N ILE A 46 1.34 -5.56 -4.97
CA ILE A 46 0.98 -4.43 -5.84
C ILE A 46 2.17 -3.89 -6.63
N ILE A 47 3.27 -3.52 -5.95
CA ILE A 47 4.39 -2.83 -6.61
C ILE A 47 5.06 -3.78 -7.62
N ILE A 48 5.49 -4.96 -7.19
CA ILE A 48 6.21 -5.89 -8.05
C ILE A 48 5.35 -6.33 -9.26
N PRO A 49 4.09 -6.76 -9.10
CA PRO A 49 3.23 -7.08 -10.24
C PRO A 49 3.02 -5.89 -11.19
N GLY A 50 2.82 -4.68 -10.66
CA GLY A 50 2.66 -3.48 -11.48
C GLY A 50 3.91 -3.14 -12.30
N LEU A 51 5.11 -3.28 -11.71
CA LEU A 51 6.37 -3.09 -12.41
C LEU A 51 6.57 -4.12 -13.52
N LEU A 52 6.32 -5.40 -13.24
CA LEU A 52 6.38 -6.46 -14.23
C LEU A 52 5.39 -6.23 -15.36
N PHE A 53 4.18 -5.79 -15.00
CA PHE A 53 3.15 -5.45 -15.97
C PHE A 53 3.59 -4.32 -16.90
N GLY A 54 4.05 -3.19 -16.34
CA GLY A 54 4.55 -2.05 -17.12
C GLY A 54 5.75 -2.40 -17.99
N ALA A 55 6.72 -3.16 -17.44
CA ALA A 55 7.90 -3.59 -18.17
C ALA A 55 7.56 -4.52 -19.36
N THR A 56 6.70 -5.52 -19.15
CA THR A 56 6.34 -6.47 -20.21
C THR A 56 5.44 -5.83 -21.27
N ASN A 57 4.48 -4.98 -20.88
CA ASN A 57 3.53 -4.39 -21.81
C ASN A 57 4.08 -3.19 -22.58
N SER A 58 5.10 -2.51 -22.05
CA SER A 58 5.80 -1.45 -22.81
C SER A 58 6.58 -1.99 -24.01
N HIS A 59 7.01 -3.26 -23.98
CA HIS A 59 7.62 -3.91 -25.15
C HIS A 59 6.63 -4.12 -26.30
N ILE A 60 5.35 -4.32 -25.99
CA ILE A 60 4.26 -4.54 -26.95
C ILE A 60 3.29 -3.35 -27.03
N ALA A 61 3.71 -2.17 -26.58
CA ALA A 61 2.89 -0.96 -26.54
C ALA A 61 2.15 -0.60 -27.85
N PRO A 62 2.70 -0.85 -29.06
CA PRO A 62 2.00 -0.60 -30.31
C PRO A 62 0.68 -1.37 -30.44
N PHE A 63 0.59 -2.59 -29.89
CA PHE A 63 -0.64 -3.40 -29.91
C PHE A 63 -1.78 -2.75 -29.12
N TYR A 64 -1.47 -1.82 -28.22
CA TYR A 64 -2.43 -1.12 -27.37
C TYR A 64 -2.66 0.34 -27.81
N ALA A 65 -2.00 0.80 -28.87
CA ALA A 65 -1.92 2.22 -29.24
C ALA A 65 -1.36 3.10 -28.10
N MET A 66 -0.34 2.59 -27.39
CA MET A 66 0.35 3.30 -26.31
C MET A 66 1.78 3.71 -26.70
N GLY A 67 1.98 4.08 -27.97
CA GLY A 67 3.28 4.48 -28.48
C GLY A 67 4.12 3.33 -29.06
N PRO A 68 5.41 3.58 -29.38
CA PRO A 68 6.29 2.58 -29.99
C PRO A 68 6.69 1.48 -29.00
N ALA A 69 7.14 0.34 -29.52
CA ALA A 69 7.71 -0.74 -28.71
C ALA A 69 9.01 -0.26 -28.04
N LEU A 70 9.12 -0.44 -26.72
CA LEU A 70 10.34 -0.13 -26.00
C LEU A 70 11.33 -1.31 -26.06
N SER A 71 12.60 -0.97 -26.26
CA SER A 71 13.72 -1.91 -26.09
C SER A 71 13.96 -2.22 -24.61
N VAL A 72 14.65 -3.33 -24.33
CA VAL A 72 15.03 -3.70 -22.95
C VAL A 72 15.79 -2.58 -22.25
N TYR A 73 16.67 -1.87 -22.95
CA TYR A 73 17.42 -0.73 -22.38
C TYR A 73 16.49 0.42 -21.98
N GLN A 74 15.51 0.77 -22.81
CA GLN A 74 14.52 1.81 -22.48
C GLN A 74 13.64 1.39 -21.30
N ILE A 75 13.26 0.12 -21.22
CA ILE A 75 12.50 -0.42 -20.08
C ILE A 75 13.32 -0.35 -18.79
N LEU A 76 14.59 -0.75 -18.83
CA LEU A 76 15.49 -0.65 -17.68
C LEU A 76 15.69 0.81 -17.26
N ALA A 77 15.82 1.73 -18.21
CA ALA A 77 15.92 3.17 -17.94
C ALA A 77 14.62 3.75 -17.35
N ALA A 78 13.45 3.23 -17.73
CA ALA A 78 12.16 3.65 -17.19
C ALA A 78 11.87 3.06 -15.79
N THR A 79 12.49 1.92 -15.45
CA THR A 79 12.22 1.18 -14.20
C THR A 79 12.34 2.02 -12.91
N PRO A 80 13.38 2.85 -12.72
CA PRO A 80 13.46 3.71 -11.54
C PRO A 80 12.28 4.67 -11.42
N PHE A 81 11.77 5.19 -12.54
CA PHE A 81 10.62 6.10 -12.55
C PHE A 81 9.30 5.35 -12.33
N MET A 82 9.14 4.17 -12.92
CA MET A 82 8.00 3.29 -12.63
C MET A 82 7.92 2.94 -11.14
N LEU A 83 9.08 2.64 -10.54
CA LEU A 83 9.20 2.35 -9.10
C LEU A 83 8.90 3.59 -8.27
N LEU A 84 9.45 4.75 -8.63
CA LEU A 84 9.16 6.02 -7.94
C LEU A 84 7.65 6.32 -7.94
N TRP A 85 7.01 6.25 -9.11
CA TRP A 85 5.57 6.47 -9.24
C TRP A 85 4.78 5.50 -8.36
N SER A 86 5.14 4.21 -8.39
CA SER A 86 4.45 3.16 -7.62
C SER A 86 4.63 3.36 -6.11
N CYS A 87 5.86 3.64 -5.66
CA CYS A 87 6.18 3.89 -4.25
C CYS A 87 5.48 5.14 -3.70
N CYS A 88 5.41 6.22 -4.48
CA CYS A 88 4.69 7.43 -4.07
C CYS A 88 3.19 7.16 -3.92
N ASN A 89 2.57 6.53 -4.92
CA ASN A 89 1.13 6.26 -4.92
C ASN A 89 0.73 5.21 -3.87
N ILE A 90 1.54 4.17 -3.64
CA ILE A 90 1.25 3.17 -2.62
C ILE A 90 1.40 3.73 -1.21
N PHE A 91 2.39 4.60 -0.98
CA PHE A 91 2.53 5.28 0.30
C PHE A 91 1.32 6.18 0.59
N LEU A 92 0.87 6.94 -0.41
CA LEU A 92 -0.34 7.76 -0.32
C LEU A 92 -1.59 6.90 -0.02
N PHE A 93 -1.79 5.80 -0.74
CA PHE A 93 -2.86 4.83 -0.49
C PHE A 93 -2.83 4.30 0.94
N CYS A 94 -1.67 3.81 1.39
CA CYS A 94 -1.52 3.22 2.71
C CYS A 94 -1.82 4.21 3.83
N LEU A 95 -1.41 5.49 3.70
CA LEU A 95 -1.74 6.51 4.68
C LEU A 95 -3.25 6.76 4.77
N HIS A 96 -3.95 6.85 3.64
CA HIS A 96 -5.42 6.96 3.63
C HIS A 96 -6.07 5.77 4.32
N ASN A 97 -5.64 4.56 3.94
CA ASN A 97 -6.26 3.33 4.41
C ASN A 97 -6.03 3.08 5.91
N GLN A 98 -4.90 3.51 6.48
CA GLN A 98 -4.48 3.11 7.83
C GLN A 98 -4.75 4.17 8.92
N LYS A 99 -5.13 5.41 8.57
CA LYS A 99 -5.17 6.53 9.55
C LYS A 99 -6.40 6.62 10.43
N HIS A 100 -7.52 6.01 10.04
CA HIS A 100 -8.78 6.18 10.73
C HIS A 100 -8.84 5.35 12.01
N PRO A 101 -9.48 5.82 13.10
CA PRO A 101 -9.51 5.12 14.39
C PRO A 101 -9.96 3.66 14.28
N ASP A 102 -11.00 3.39 13.49
CA ASP A 102 -11.53 2.04 13.29
C ASP A 102 -10.52 1.15 12.57
N THR A 103 -9.83 1.67 11.55
CA THR A 103 -8.79 0.90 10.85
C THR A 103 -7.55 0.71 11.72
N ILE A 104 -7.21 1.64 12.61
CA ILE A 104 -6.13 1.46 13.58
C ILE A 104 -6.50 0.36 14.57
N ALA A 105 -7.75 0.30 15.04
CA ALA A 105 -8.23 -0.77 15.91
C ALA A 105 -8.21 -2.13 15.19
N GLU A 106 -8.66 -2.18 13.93
CA GLU A 106 -8.57 -3.37 13.06
C GLU A 106 -7.11 -3.82 12.88
N ASP A 107 -6.21 -2.90 12.56
CA ASP A 107 -4.79 -3.19 12.32
C ASP A 107 -4.08 -3.65 13.60
N LYS A 108 -4.50 -3.24 14.80
CA LYS A 108 -3.96 -3.80 16.05
C LYS A 108 -4.20 -5.30 16.19
N LEU A 109 -5.26 -5.82 15.58
CA LEU A 109 -5.59 -7.24 15.58
C LEU A 109 -4.92 -7.94 14.39
N ASN A 110 -5.18 -7.46 13.17
CA ASN A 110 -4.77 -8.15 11.95
C ASN A 110 -3.30 -7.88 11.58
N LYS A 111 -2.78 -6.70 11.89
CA LYS A 111 -1.50 -6.18 11.37
C LYS A 111 -0.72 -5.36 12.43
N PRO A 112 -0.44 -5.94 13.62
CA PRO A 112 0.04 -5.20 14.79
C PRO A 112 1.40 -4.53 14.60
N TRP A 113 2.15 -4.85 13.53
CA TRP A 113 3.42 -4.21 13.18
C TRP A 113 3.25 -2.87 12.45
N ARG A 114 2.03 -2.49 12.01
CA ARG A 114 1.82 -1.24 11.26
C ARG A 114 2.14 -0.02 12.14
N PRO A 115 2.68 1.07 11.55
CA PRO A 115 3.16 2.21 12.33
C PRO A 115 2.09 2.89 13.20
N MET A 116 0.84 2.95 12.74
CA MET A 116 -0.25 3.56 13.52
C MET A 116 -0.81 2.62 14.60
N ALA A 117 -0.79 1.30 14.36
CA ALA A 117 -1.15 0.30 15.36
C ALA A 117 -0.16 0.27 16.53
N THR A 118 1.14 0.41 16.24
CA THR A 118 2.24 0.43 17.24
C THR A 118 2.47 1.79 17.90
N GLY A 119 1.79 2.85 17.45
CA GLY A 119 2.01 4.22 17.93
C GLY A 119 3.30 4.88 17.43
N ARG A 120 4.02 4.26 16.47
CA ARG A 120 5.19 4.84 15.79
C ARG A 120 4.84 6.09 14.97
N LEU A 121 3.61 6.14 14.45
CA LEU A 121 3.05 7.27 13.72
C LEU A 121 1.65 7.55 14.28
N THR A 122 1.32 8.79 14.63
CA THR A 122 -0.04 9.15 15.03
C THR A 122 -0.93 9.41 13.82
N ALA A 123 -2.25 9.26 13.95
CA ALA A 123 -3.21 9.60 12.89
C ALA A 123 -3.08 11.06 12.44
N ALA A 124 -2.85 11.99 13.38
CA ALA A 124 -2.62 13.39 13.07
C ALA A 124 -1.33 13.63 12.26
N GLN A 125 -0.25 12.92 12.58
CA GLN A 125 0.98 12.96 11.78
C GLN A 125 0.76 12.36 10.39
N ALA A 126 0.08 11.22 10.28
CA ALA A 126 -0.26 10.61 9.00
C ALA A 126 -1.07 11.57 8.09
N THR A 127 -2.05 12.28 8.65
CA THR A 127 -2.84 13.29 7.93
C THR A 127 -1.98 14.47 7.44
N ARG A 128 -1.04 14.96 8.26
CA ARG A 128 -0.11 16.03 7.83
C ARG A 128 0.79 15.55 6.69
N ILE A 129 1.28 14.32 6.76
CA ILE A 129 2.09 13.71 5.69
C ILE A 129 1.24 13.58 4.42
N LEU A 130 -0.03 13.16 4.52
CA LEU A 130 -0.96 13.09 3.39
C LEU A 130 -1.11 14.43 2.66
N TYR A 131 -1.23 15.54 3.38
CA TYR A 131 -1.32 16.87 2.77
C TYR A 131 -0.08 17.26 1.97
N LEU A 132 1.10 16.78 2.37
CA LEU A 132 2.35 16.98 1.63
C LEU A 132 2.49 15.99 0.47
N MET A 133 2.02 14.76 0.65
CA MET A 133 2.14 13.70 -0.35
C MET A 133 1.23 13.91 -1.55
N HIS A 134 0.02 14.48 -1.38
CA HIS A 134 -0.86 14.79 -2.51
C HIS A 134 -0.21 15.68 -3.59
N PRO A 135 0.30 16.89 -3.26
CA PRO A 135 0.96 17.74 -4.25
C PRO A 135 2.27 17.10 -4.76
N LEU A 136 3.00 16.36 -3.92
CA LEU A 136 4.20 15.65 -4.37
C LEU A 136 3.86 14.57 -5.42
N CYS A 137 2.87 13.72 -5.15
CA CYS A 137 2.41 12.69 -6.08
C CYS A 137 1.86 13.30 -7.37
N PHE A 138 1.12 14.41 -7.28
CA PHE A 138 0.66 15.17 -8.45
C PHE A 138 1.85 15.60 -9.32
N LEU A 139 2.86 16.25 -8.72
CA LEU A 139 4.03 16.74 -9.44
C LEU A 139 4.85 15.60 -10.03
N VAL A 140 5.03 14.50 -9.30
CA VAL A 140 5.69 13.29 -9.82
C VAL A 140 4.93 12.77 -11.04
N ALA A 141 3.62 12.54 -10.92
CA ALA A 141 2.82 12.00 -12.01
C ALA A 141 2.77 12.93 -13.24
N LEU A 142 2.81 14.24 -13.03
CA LEU A 142 2.91 15.23 -14.10
C LEU A 142 4.29 15.21 -14.78
N SER A 143 5.35 14.99 -14.02
CA SER A 143 6.74 15.07 -14.51
C SER A 143 7.21 13.80 -15.21
N ILE A 144 6.79 12.63 -14.75
CA ILE A 144 7.29 11.33 -15.25
C ILE A 144 6.21 10.47 -15.93
N GLY A 145 4.96 10.95 -16.01
CA GLY A 145 3.83 10.21 -16.55
C GLY A 145 3.02 9.47 -15.48
N GLY A 146 1.97 8.76 -15.91
CA GLY A 146 1.03 8.10 -15.00
C GLY A 146 0.05 9.06 -14.32
N PHE A 147 -0.23 10.21 -14.93
CA PHE A 147 -1.14 11.22 -14.40
C PHE A 147 -2.58 10.71 -14.28
N THR A 148 -3.08 10.03 -15.32
CA THR A 148 -4.44 9.51 -15.34
C THR A 148 -4.71 8.50 -14.21
N PRO A 149 -3.90 7.43 -14.02
CA PRO A 149 -4.10 6.51 -12.91
C PRO A 149 -3.89 7.17 -11.55
N TYR A 150 -3.00 8.17 -11.42
CA TYR A 150 -2.86 8.96 -10.19
C TYR A 150 -4.17 9.71 -9.83
N VAL A 151 -4.80 10.38 -10.79
CA VAL A 151 -6.06 11.11 -10.57
C VAL A 151 -7.15 10.14 -10.16
N VAL A 152 -7.31 9.02 -10.87
CA VAL A 152 -8.32 7.99 -10.55
C VAL A 152 -8.08 7.42 -9.15
N LEU A 153 -6.84 7.05 -8.81
CA LEU A 153 -6.48 6.58 -7.47
C LEU A 153 -6.83 7.60 -6.41
N THR A 154 -6.47 8.87 -6.61
CA THR A 154 -6.73 9.94 -5.66
C THR A 154 -8.22 10.13 -5.40
N LEU A 155 -9.04 10.16 -6.46
CA LEU A 155 -10.48 10.28 -6.34
C LEU A 155 -11.09 9.08 -5.59
N PHE A 156 -10.67 7.86 -5.92
CA PHE A 156 -11.17 6.65 -5.26
C PHE A 156 -10.70 6.56 -3.80
N HIS A 157 -9.47 6.96 -3.48
CA HIS A 157 -9.00 7.02 -2.09
C HIS A 157 -9.83 7.97 -1.25
N LEU A 158 -10.10 9.18 -1.77
CA LEU A 158 -10.93 10.18 -1.09
C LEU A 158 -12.37 9.67 -0.95
N TRP A 159 -12.95 9.13 -2.03
CA TRP A 159 -14.29 8.58 -2.00
C TRP A 159 -14.43 7.45 -0.95
N TYR A 160 -13.52 6.49 -0.97
CA TYR A 160 -13.58 5.33 -0.10
C TYR A 160 -13.30 5.69 1.37
N ASN A 161 -12.22 6.43 1.64
CA ASN A 161 -11.76 6.67 3.01
C ASN A 161 -12.33 7.93 3.66
N GLU A 162 -12.74 8.93 2.89
CA GLU A 162 -13.18 10.23 3.42
C GLU A 162 -14.66 10.54 3.15
N LEU A 163 -15.24 10.01 2.07
CA LEU A 163 -16.62 10.32 1.65
C LEU A 163 -17.60 9.15 1.84
N GLY A 164 -17.24 8.19 2.68
CA GLY A 164 -18.14 7.12 3.12
C GLY A 164 -18.19 5.87 2.22
N GLY A 165 -17.36 5.75 1.18
CA GLY A 165 -17.32 4.54 0.36
C GLY A 165 -16.95 3.27 1.15
N ALA A 166 -16.24 3.40 2.27
CA ALA A 166 -15.92 2.31 3.19
C ALA A 166 -17.13 1.77 3.99
N SER A 167 -18.30 2.42 3.94
CA SER A 167 -19.47 1.99 4.73
C SER A 167 -20.11 0.68 4.24
N ASN A 168 -19.76 0.24 3.02
CA ASN A 168 -20.27 -1.00 2.44
C ASN A 168 -19.10 -1.91 2.01
N GLY A 169 -19.02 -3.09 2.64
CA GLY A 169 -17.96 -4.07 2.38
C GLY A 169 -17.87 -4.54 0.93
N ILE A 170 -18.96 -4.48 0.14
CA ILE A 170 -18.92 -4.81 -1.30
C ILE A 170 -18.15 -3.75 -2.08
N LEU A 171 -18.23 -2.48 -1.67
CA LEU A 171 -17.53 -1.38 -2.34
C LEU A 171 -16.00 -1.48 -2.18
N LYS A 172 -15.52 -2.19 -1.15
CA LYS A 172 -14.10 -2.54 -0.98
C LYS A 172 -13.55 -3.30 -2.19
N ASN A 173 -14.33 -4.23 -2.75
CA ASN A 173 -13.89 -5.01 -3.90
C ASN A 173 -13.80 -4.16 -5.18
N ILE A 174 -14.73 -3.22 -5.35
CA ILE A 174 -14.70 -2.25 -6.45
C ILE A 174 -13.49 -1.31 -6.30
N GLN A 175 -13.28 -0.78 -5.09
CA GLN A 175 -12.12 0.05 -4.75
C GLN A 175 -10.80 -0.69 -5.07
N ASN A 176 -10.67 -1.95 -4.64
CA ASN A 176 -9.50 -2.76 -4.92
C ASN A 176 -9.32 -2.99 -6.42
N ALA A 177 -10.38 -3.32 -7.15
CA ALA A 177 -10.32 -3.54 -8.59
C ALA A 177 -9.80 -2.33 -9.35
N VAL A 178 -10.33 -1.15 -9.04
CA VAL A 178 -9.87 0.12 -9.61
C VAL A 178 -8.41 0.39 -9.21
N GLY A 179 -8.09 0.20 -7.93
CA GLY A 179 -6.74 0.37 -7.40
C GLY A 179 -5.69 -0.47 -8.14
N PHE A 180 -5.91 -1.78 -8.25
CA PHE A 180 -5.02 -2.70 -8.97
C PHE A 180 -4.87 -2.32 -10.44
N CYS A 181 -5.97 -1.98 -11.12
CA CYS A 181 -5.92 -1.51 -12.50
C CYS A 181 -5.06 -0.25 -12.65
N CYS A 182 -5.18 0.72 -11.74
CA CYS A 182 -4.34 1.90 -11.74
C CYS A 182 -2.87 1.60 -11.42
N PHE A 183 -2.58 0.68 -10.50
CA PHE A 183 -1.20 0.26 -10.21
C PHE A 183 -0.55 -0.56 -11.33
N TYR A 184 -1.34 -1.08 -12.27
CA TYR A 184 -0.83 -1.69 -13.50
C TYR A 184 -0.68 -0.65 -14.61
N ALA A 185 -1.70 0.19 -14.82
CA ALA A 185 -1.67 1.24 -15.83
C ALA A 185 -0.59 2.30 -15.55
N GLY A 186 -0.37 2.69 -14.30
CA GLY A 186 0.60 3.73 -13.90
C GLY A 186 2.01 3.48 -14.39
N PRO A 187 2.67 2.37 -14.00
CA PRO A 187 3.98 1.99 -14.53
C PRO A 187 4.02 1.93 -16.06
N LEU A 188 2.96 1.43 -16.70
CA LEU A 188 2.88 1.38 -18.16
C LEU A 188 2.84 2.79 -18.78
N GLU A 189 2.03 3.70 -18.24
CA GLU A 189 1.99 5.10 -18.70
C GLU A 189 3.33 5.82 -18.45
N VAL A 190 4.01 5.54 -17.34
CA VAL A 190 5.35 6.07 -17.05
C VAL A 190 6.38 5.53 -18.05
N ALA A 191 6.34 4.24 -18.40
CA ALA A 191 7.27 3.70 -19.38
C ALA A 191 6.99 4.24 -20.80
N THR A 192 5.72 4.29 -21.19
CA THR A 192 5.33 4.60 -22.57
C THR A 192 5.13 6.08 -22.84
N GLN A 193 4.96 6.90 -21.81
CA GLN A 193 4.57 8.32 -21.91
C GLN A 193 3.22 8.53 -22.64
N HIS A 194 2.36 7.50 -22.67
CA HIS A 194 1.04 7.55 -23.27
C HIS A 194 -0.02 7.14 -22.25
N SER A 195 -1.15 7.84 -22.23
CA SER A 195 -2.21 7.50 -21.29
C SER A 195 -3.09 6.36 -21.77
N ILE A 196 -3.46 5.47 -20.84
CA ILE A 196 -4.33 4.31 -21.07
C ILE A 196 -5.72 4.72 -21.56
N ILE A 197 -6.20 5.94 -21.27
CA ILE A 197 -7.51 6.40 -21.77
C ILE A 197 -7.51 6.61 -23.30
N ASN A 198 -6.35 6.95 -23.85
CA ASN A 198 -6.14 7.15 -25.28
C ASN A 198 -5.77 5.85 -26.01
N SER A 199 -5.70 4.73 -25.28
CA SER A 199 -5.45 3.41 -25.85
C SER A 199 -6.60 2.92 -26.74
N ASN A 200 -6.33 1.88 -27.51
CA ASN A 200 -7.31 1.26 -28.39
C ASN A 200 -8.37 0.43 -27.62
N ARG A 201 -9.35 -0.11 -28.35
CA ARG A 201 -10.43 -0.93 -27.77
C ARG A 201 -9.92 -2.19 -27.07
N GLN A 202 -8.88 -2.83 -27.61
CA GLN A 202 -8.33 -4.07 -27.03
C GLN A 202 -7.75 -3.83 -25.64
N ALA A 203 -6.96 -2.77 -25.47
CA ALA A 203 -6.40 -2.38 -24.18
C ALA A 203 -7.51 -2.08 -23.14
N LYS A 204 -8.57 -1.38 -23.55
CA LYS A 204 -9.73 -1.09 -22.69
C LYS A 204 -10.48 -2.35 -22.27
N VAL A 205 -10.71 -3.29 -23.19
CA VAL A 205 -11.33 -4.58 -22.88
C VAL A 205 -10.46 -5.39 -21.92
N TRP A 206 -9.15 -5.42 -22.17
CA TRP A 206 -8.21 -6.13 -21.31
C TRP A 206 -8.16 -5.55 -19.88
N LEU A 207 -8.17 -4.22 -19.74
CA LEU A 207 -8.27 -3.56 -18.44
C LEU A 207 -9.60 -3.87 -17.74
N ALA A 208 -10.71 -3.93 -18.48
CA ALA A 208 -12.01 -4.30 -17.93
C ALA A 208 -12.04 -5.76 -17.44
N ILE A 209 -11.36 -6.68 -18.14
CA ILE A 209 -11.20 -8.07 -17.70
C ILE A 209 -10.41 -8.12 -16.40
N LEU A 210 -9.29 -7.38 -16.29
CA LEU A 210 -8.54 -7.30 -15.02
C LEU A 210 -9.40 -6.73 -13.89
N ALA A 211 -10.13 -5.65 -14.15
CA ALA A 211 -11.02 -5.05 -13.17
C ALA A 211 -12.07 -6.06 -12.70
N ALA A 212 -12.66 -6.83 -13.61
CA ALA A 212 -13.61 -7.89 -13.26
C ALA A 212 -12.96 -8.95 -12.38
N ILE A 213 -11.77 -9.46 -12.77
CA ILE A 213 -11.02 -10.45 -11.99
C ILE A 213 -10.78 -9.93 -10.57
N PHE A 214 -10.25 -8.72 -10.41
CA PHE A 214 -9.97 -8.18 -9.08
C PHE A 214 -11.25 -7.91 -8.30
N ALA A 215 -12.33 -7.43 -8.93
CA ALA A 215 -13.61 -7.19 -8.27
C ALA A 215 -14.22 -8.49 -7.75
N THR A 216 -14.07 -9.59 -8.49
CA THR A 216 -14.61 -10.89 -8.09
C THR A 216 -13.69 -11.67 -7.19
N THR A 217 -12.39 -11.39 -7.13
CA THR A 217 -11.42 -12.17 -6.31
C THR A 217 -10.94 -11.46 -5.06
N SER A 218 -11.10 -10.13 -4.95
CA SER A 218 -10.60 -9.35 -3.81
C SER A 218 -11.15 -9.79 -2.46
N HIS A 219 -12.34 -10.39 -2.44
CA HIS A 219 -12.95 -10.94 -1.22
C HIS A 219 -12.12 -12.07 -0.59
N ALA A 220 -11.23 -12.74 -1.35
CA ALA A 220 -10.31 -13.72 -0.80
C ALA A 220 -9.37 -13.10 0.26
N GLN A 221 -9.14 -11.78 0.21
CA GLN A 221 -8.36 -11.08 1.23
C GLN A 221 -9.11 -11.01 2.57
N ASP A 222 -10.44 -11.00 2.59
CA ASP A 222 -11.22 -10.86 3.83
C ASP A 222 -11.02 -12.05 4.78
N PHE A 223 -10.57 -13.22 4.28
CA PHE A 223 -10.25 -14.37 5.13
C PHE A 223 -9.09 -14.10 6.09
N ARG A 224 -8.09 -13.29 5.67
CA ARG A 224 -6.95 -12.94 6.52
C ARG A 224 -7.31 -11.85 7.53
N ASP A 225 -8.37 -11.10 7.25
CA ASP A 225 -8.76 -9.91 8.00
C ASP A 225 -9.99 -10.15 8.91
N MET A 226 -10.47 -11.41 9.01
CA MET A 226 -11.71 -11.77 9.73
C MET A 226 -11.77 -11.31 11.19
N GLU A 227 -10.66 -11.36 11.93
CA GLU A 227 -10.65 -10.99 13.35
C GLU A 227 -10.90 -9.48 13.52
N GLY A 228 -10.13 -8.67 12.79
CA GLY A 228 -10.35 -7.22 12.74
C GLY A 228 -11.69 -6.83 12.12
N ASP A 229 -12.13 -7.50 11.04
CA ASP A 229 -13.44 -7.24 10.42
C ASP A 229 -14.59 -7.55 11.40
N ARG A 230 -14.48 -8.62 12.19
CA ARG A 230 -15.46 -8.97 13.24
C ARG A 230 -15.46 -7.92 14.34
N ALA A 231 -14.30 -7.49 14.81
CA ALA A 231 -14.18 -6.45 15.84
C ALA A 231 -14.73 -5.09 15.36
N ALA A 232 -14.59 -4.79 14.06
CA ALA A 232 -15.13 -3.59 13.42
C ALA A 232 -16.63 -3.71 13.03
N GLY A 233 -17.28 -4.84 13.31
CA GLY A 233 -18.69 -5.07 12.97
C GLY A 233 -18.97 -5.14 11.47
N ARG A 234 -17.97 -5.43 10.64
CA ARG A 234 -18.12 -5.53 9.18
C ARG A 234 -18.80 -6.83 8.77
N ARG A 235 -19.58 -6.75 7.70
CA ARG A 235 -20.21 -7.91 7.06
C ARG A 235 -19.44 -8.29 5.81
N THR A 236 -18.32 -9.00 5.98
CA THR A 236 -17.53 -9.57 4.86
C THR A 236 -18.03 -10.97 4.51
N ILE A 237 -17.71 -11.46 3.29
CA ILE A 237 -18.18 -12.76 2.80
C ILE A 237 -17.86 -13.90 3.78
N PRO A 238 -16.62 -14.02 4.32
CA PRO A 238 -16.28 -15.07 5.28
C PRO A 238 -17.09 -15.00 6.58
N LEU A 239 -17.45 -13.79 7.05
CA LEU A 239 -18.23 -13.59 8.27
C LEU A 239 -19.73 -13.83 8.07
N VAL A 240 -20.26 -13.58 6.87
CA VAL A 240 -21.69 -13.75 6.56
C VAL A 240 -22.03 -15.19 6.23
N PHE A 241 -21.22 -15.86 5.42
CA PHE A 241 -21.50 -17.22 4.94
C PHE A 241 -20.75 -18.30 5.72
N GLY A 242 -19.84 -17.91 6.62
CA GLY A 242 -18.99 -18.82 7.37
C GLY A 242 -17.77 -19.29 6.58
N ASP A 243 -16.66 -19.57 7.28
CA ASP A 243 -15.35 -19.91 6.70
C ASP A 243 -15.42 -21.14 5.78
N THR A 244 -16.25 -22.14 6.10
CA THR A 244 -16.33 -23.41 5.36
C THR A 244 -17.08 -23.31 4.03
N LEU A 245 -18.16 -22.52 3.98
CA LEU A 245 -18.93 -22.29 2.76
C LEU A 245 -18.26 -21.23 1.87
N SER A 246 -17.59 -20.26 2.47
CA SER A 246 -16.87 -19.21 1.73
C SER A 246 -15.61 -19.73 1.03
N ARG A 247 -14.98 -20.80 1.54
CA ARG A 247 -13.85 -21.50 0.89
C ARG A 247 -14.28 -22.45 -0.22
N TRP A 248 -15.58 -22.64 -0.44
CA TRP A 248 -16.12 -23.62 -1.39
C TRP A 248 -16.07 -23.11 -2.84
N ASP A 249 -14.89 -22.63 -3.25
CA ASP A 249 -14.49 -22.43 -4.65
C ASP A 249 -13.38 -23.43 -5.05
N GLY A 250 -13.40 -24.66 -4.48
CA GLY A 250 -12.62 -25.76 -5.06
C GLY A 250 -11.82 -26.70 -4.16
N SER A 251 -12.17 -26.98 -2.91
CA SER A 251 -11.74 -28.27 -2.32
C SER A 251 -12.76 -28.87 -1.36
N LYS A 252 -13.29 -30.03 -1.76
CA LYS A 252 -14.02 -30.94 -0.88
C LYS A 252 -13.03 -31.47 0.16
N ARG A 253 -13.33 -31.24 1.44
CA ARG A 253 -12.69 -31.90 2.58
C ARG A 253 -12.80 -33.42 2.43
N HIS A 254 -11.66 -34.09 2.27
CA HIS A 254 -11.41 -35.42 2.85
C HIS A 254 -10.57 -35.15 4.10
N GLY A 255 -10.79 -35.70 5.28
CA GLY A 255 -11.80 -36.57 5.86
C GLY A 255 -11.68 -36.39 7.38
N ALA A 256 -12.56 -37.07 8.10
CA ALA A 256 -12.60 -37.16 9.56
C ALA A 256 -11.30 -37.67 10.18
#